data_AF-A0A2I0KT24-F1
#
_entry.id   AF-A0A2I0KT24-F1
#
_cell.length_a   1.000
_cell.length_b   1.000
_cell.length_c   1.000
_cell.angle_alpha   90.00
_cell.angle_beta   90.00
_cell.angle_gamma   90.00
#
_symmetry.space_group_name_H-M   'P 1'
#
loop_
_entity.id
_entity.type
_entity.pdbx_description
1 polymer ?
#
loop_
_entity_poly.entity_id
_entity_poly.type
_entity_poly.pdbx_seq_one_letter_code
_entity_poly.pdbx_strand_id
1 'polypeptide(L)'
;MKEKAIESTPSDPGARPWQSYNTVYTNAKAGMEGVDKEKVQRVVYEMSKGSKYFENEARKEAEMRQKIERMRAQCEKLSAAELAHFQMVILLSFVNYVLSSVYLFRAFRRSTVATFSLFRLR
;
A
#
# COMPACT_ATOMS: atom_id res chain seq x y z
N MET A 1 26.82 8.53 7.62
CA MET A 1 25.66 9.45 7.50
C MET A 1 24.78 9.20 8.70
N LYS A 2 24.59 10.21 9.57
CA LYS A 2 23.95 10.04 10.87
C LYS A 2 22.45 9.81 10.67
N GLU A 3 21.98 8.65 11.09
CA GLU A 3 20.57 8.31 11.19
C GLU A 3 19.94 9.18 12.28
N LYS A 4 19.05 10.09 11.88
CA LYS A 4 18.35 10.97 12.82
C LYS A 4 17.20 10.17 13.42
N ALA A 5 17.45 9.56 14.57
CA ALA A 5 16.42 8.99 15.42
C ALA A 5 15.34 10.05 15.68
N ILE A 6 14.11 9.76 15.26
CA ILE A 6 12.94 10.56 15.60
C ILE A 6 12.53 10.15 17.02
N GLU A 7 13.27 10.68 17.99
CA GLU A 7 12.91 10.73 19.40
C GLU A 7 11.89 11.87 19.55
N SER A 8 10.61 11.54 19.65
CA SER A 8 9.55 12.51 19.89
C SER A 8 9.51 12.87 21.37
N THR A 9 10.36 13.81 21.78
CA THR A 9 10.25 14.49 23.08
C THR A 9 9.11 15.52 22.99
N PRO A 10 8.13 15.56 23.92
CA PRO A 10 6.92 16.37 23.76
C PRO A 10 7.09 17.89 23.98
N SER A 11 8.32 18.41 24.07
CA SER A 11 8.58 19.76 24.61
C SER A 11 9.67 20.54 23.85
N ASP A 12 9.66 20.51 22.52
CA ASP A 12 10.41 21.48 21.71
C ASP A 12 9.43 22.60 21.26
N PRO A 13 9.66 23.88 21.61
CA PRO A 13 8.80 25.01 21.19
C PRO A 13 8.75 25.22 19.66
N GLY A 14 9.62 24.57 18.89
CA GLY A 14 9.53 24.48 17.43
C GLY A 14 8.77 23.25 16.89
N ALA A 15 8.38 22.30 17.74
CA ALA A 15 7.67 21.11 17.32
C ALA A 15 6.25 21.48 16.89
N ARG A 16 5.90 21.09 15.66
CA ARG A 16 4.55 21.22 15.10
C ARG A 16 3.86 19.85 15.21
N PRO A 17 3.30 19.47 16.38
CA PRO A 17 2.75 18.12 16.59
C PRO A 17 1.57 17.78 15.65
N TRP A 18 0.91 18.80 15.09
CA TRP A 18 -0.14 18.61 14.09
C TRP A 18 0.38 18.11 12.73
N GLN A 19 1.69 18.15 12.47
CA GLN A 19 2.25 17.66 11.20
C GLN A 19 2.16 16.14 11.05
N SER A 20 2.26 15.38 12.15
CA SER A 20 2.08 13.93 12.11
C SER A 20 0.60 13.53 12.08
N TYR A 21 -0.30 14.45 12.45
CA TYR A 21 -1.74 14.19 12.53
C TYR A 21 -2.41 14.30 11.16
N ASN A 22 -2.34 13.24 10.37
CA ASN A 22 -2.91 13.18 9.03
C ASN A 22 -4.19 12.33 8.99
N THR A 23 -5.25 12.78 9.67
CA THR A 23 -6.51 12.02 9.81
C THR A 23 -7.66 12.53 8.94
N VAL A 24 -7.59 13.76 8.39
CA VAL A 24 -8.78 14.43 7.83
C VAL A 24 -8.61 14.95 6.40
N TYR A 25 -7.42 15.40 5.98
CA TYR A 25 -7.28 16.14 4.72
C TYR A 25 -6.54 15.34 3.64
N THR A 26 -7.27 14.72 2.72
CA THR A 26 -6.69 14.13 1.51
C THR A 26 -6.84 15.08 0.33
N ASN A 27 -5.73 15.44 -0.29
CA ASN A 27 -5.66 16.40 -1.42
C ASN A 27 -6.30 15.88 -2.73
N ALA A 28 -6.93 14.71 -2.72
CA ALA A 28 -7.34 14.00 -3.92
C ALA A 28 -8.78 14.34 -4.38
N LYS A 29 -9.36 15.44 -3.88
CA LYS A 29 -10.71 15.90 -4.25
C LYS A 29 -10.61 17.16 -5.12
N ALA A 30 -11.47 17.25 -6.14
CA ALA A 30 -11.56 18.42 -7.00
C ALA A 30 -11.95 19.68 -6.19
N GLY A 31 -11.37 20.83 -6.52
CA GLY A 31 -11.65 22.11 -5.85
C GLY A 31 -10.79 22.42 -4.62
N MET A 32 -9.72 21.64 -4.36
CA MET A 32 -8.86 21.81 -3.20
C MET A 32 -7.56 22.62 -3.47
N GLU A 33 -7.40 23.18 -4.66
CA GLU A 33 -6.16 23.84 -5.11
C GLU A 33 -5.78 25.11 -4.33
N GLY A 34 -6.70 25.72 -3.57
CA GLY A 34 -6.45 26.96 -2.82
C GLY A 34 -6.47 26.83 -1.29
N VAL A 35 -6.55 25.60 -0.75
CA VAL A 35 -6.73 25.41 0.70
C VAL A 35 -5.39 25.38 1.43
N ASP A 36 -5.27 26.21 2.46
CA ASP A 36 -4.13 26.18 3.40
C ASP A 36 -4.21 24.93 4.30
N LYS A 37 -3.49 23.90 3.86
CA LYS A 37 -3.44 22.58 4.49
C LYS A 37 -2.91 22.64 5.92
N GLU A 38 -1.93 23.50 6.19
CA GLU A 38 -1.31 23.59 7.51
C GLU A 38 -2.29 24.18 8.51
N LYS A 39 -2.98 25.25 8.13
CA LYS A 39 -4.00 25.86 8.98
C LYS A 39 -5.15 24.90 9.27
N VAL A 40 -5.62 24.18 8.25
CA VAL A 40 -6.69 23.18 8.43
C VAL A 40 -6.24 22.05 9.35
N GLN A 41 -5.04 21.50 9.16
CA GLN A 41 -4.50 20.46 10.03
C GLN A 41 -4.36 20.93 11.48
N ARG A 42 -3.86 22.15 11.70
CA ARG A 42 -3.72 22.73 13.04
C ARG A 42 -5.08 22.88 13.73
N VAL A 43 -6.08 23.44 13.04
CA VAL A 43 -7.43 23.62 13.60
C VAL A 43 -8.05 22.27 13.94
N VAL A 44 -7.98 21.30 13.02
CA VAL A 44 -8.52 19.95 13.24
C VAL A 44 -7.83 19.28 14.42
N TYR A 45 -6.49 19.38 14.52
CA TYR A 45 -5.72 18.83 15.62
C TYR A 45 -6.14 19.42 16.96
N GLU A 46 -6.17 20.75 17.09
CA GLU A 46 -6.54 21.43 18.33
C GLU A 46 -7.99 21.11 18.74
N MET A 47 -8.92 21.03 17.79
CA MET A 47 -10.32 20.69 18.05
C MET A 47 -10.52 19.21 18.40
N SER A 48 -9.65 18.32 17.94
CA SER A 48 -9.75 16.88 18.18
C SER A 48 -9.01 16.43 19.43
N LYS A 49 -8.00 17.20 19.87
CA LYS A 49 -7.16 16.94 21.04
C LYS A 49 -8.01 16.76 22.30
N GLY A 50 -7.68 15.75 23.10
CA GLY A 50 -8.37 15.45 24.36
C GLY A 50 -9.69 14.69 24.19
N SER A 51 -10.10 14.37 22.96
CA SER A 51 -11.20 13.42 22.71
C SER A 51 -10.74 11.97 22.88
N LYS A 52 -11.65 11.08 23.26
CA LYS A 52 -11.39 9.62 23.28
C LYS A 52 -10.98 9.09 21.89
N TYR A 53 -11.45 9.73 20.82
CA TYR A 53 -11.07 9.38 19.45
C TYR A 53 -9.60 9.68 19.19
N PHE A 54 -9.11 10.84 19.65
CA PHE A 54 -7.71 11.23 19.49
C PHE A 54 -6.75 10.26 20.17
N GLU A 55 -7.04 9.83 21.40
CA GLU A 55 -6.25 8.81 22.11
C GLU A 55 -6.23 7.47 21.37
N ASN A 56 -7.39 7.06 20.83
CA ASN A 56 -7.50 5.82 20.07
C ASN A 56 -6.71 5.87 18.75
N GLU A 57 -6.73 7.00 18.03
CA GLU A 57 -5.93 7.18 16.82
C GLU A 57 -4.43 7.22 17.14
N ALA A 58 -4.02 7.88 18.22
CA ALA A 58 -2.62 7.86 18.66
C ALA A 58 -2.14 6.44 18.99
N ARG A 59 -2.98 5.62 19.63
CA ARG A 59 -2.68 4.20 19.88
C ARG A 59 -2.51 3.42 18.57
N LYS A 60 -3.43 3.58 17.61
CA LYS A 60 -3.32 2.93 16.30
C LYS A 60 -2.07 3.36 15.54
N GLU A 61 -1.71 4.63 15.61
CA GLU A 61 -0.49 5.15 14.99
C GLU A 61 0.76 4.47 15.58
N ALA A 62 0.82 4.31 16.91
CA ALA A 62 1.90 3.59 17.58
C ALA A 62 1.98 2.12 17.14
N GLU A 63 0.84 1.43 17.05
CA GLU A 63 0.78 0.03 16.56
C GLU A 63 1.25 -0.07 15.11
N MET A 64 0.83 0.85 14.23
CA MET A 64 1.28 0.89 12.84
C MET A 64 2.77 1.17 12.74
N ARG A 65 3.31 2.09 13.55
CA ARG A 65 4.75 2.38 13.57
C ARG A 65 5.55 1.14 13.95
N GLN A 66 5.13 0.41 14.99
CA GLN A 66 5.77 -0.86 15.35
C GLN A 66 5.70 -1.87 14.21
N LYS A 67 4.57 -1.97 13.49
CA LYS A 67 4.44 -2.87 12.35
C LYS A 67 5.42 -2.50 11.23
N ILE A 68 5.57 -1.21 10.93
CA ILE A 68 6.54 -0.71 9.94
C ILE A 68 7.96 -1.07 10.35
N GLU A 69 8.32 -0.88 11.62
CA GLU A 69 9.66 -1.22 12.13
C GLU A 69 9.94 -2.72 12.04
N ARG A 70 8.96 -3.57 12.40
CA ARG A 70 9.07 -5.03 12.23
C ARG A 70 9.27 -5.41 10.76
N MET A 71 8.51 -4.79 9.85
CA MET A 71 8.66 -5.04 8.41
C MET A 71 10.02 -4.59 7.90
N ARG A 72 10.52 -3.42 8.32
CA ARG A 72 11.86 -2.94 7.95
C ARG A 72 12.96 -3.89 8.43
N ALA A 73 12.89 -4.33 9.69
CA ALA A 73 13.84 -5.30 10.22
C ALA A 73 13.78 -6.66 9.50
N GLN A 74 12.61 -7.06 9.01
CA GLN A 74 12.48 -8.24 8.15
C GLN A 74 13.10 -8.00 6.76
N CYS A 75 12.89 -6.81 6.18
CA CYS A 75 13.50 -6.44 4.90
C CYS A 75 15.04 -6.42 4.95
N GLU A 76 15.62 -5.93 6.05
CA GLU A 76 17.07 -5.91 6.25
C GLU A 76 17.69 -7.31 6.38
N LYS A 77 16.91 -8.29 6.87
CA LYS A 77 17.35 -9.69 6.99
C LYS A 77 17.30 -10.45 5.68
N LEU A 78 16.57 -9.96 4.68
CA LEU A 78 16.45 -10.63 3.38
C LEU A 78 17.77 -10.55 2.63
N SER A 79 18.34 -11.72 2.33
CA SER A 79 19.55 -11.82 1.52
C SER A 79 19.23 -11.68 0.02
N ALA A 80 20.23 -11.28 -0.77
CA ALA A 80 20.09 -11.17 -2.23
C ALA A 80 19.71 -12.51 -2.90
N ALA A 81 20.12 -13.64 -2.32
CA ALA A 81 19.79 -14.97 -2.81
C ALA A 81 18.29 -15.30 -2.62
N GLU A 82 17.72 -14.92 -1.46
CA GLU A 82 16.28 -15.10 -1.20
C GLU A 82 15.43 -14.21 -2.11
N LEU A 83 15.85 -12.96 -2.34
CA LEU A 83 15.18 -12.06 -3.28
C LEU A 83 15.15 -12.64 -4.71
N ALA A 84 16.27 -13.18 -5.18
CA ALA A 84 16.36 -13.82 -6.48
C ALA A 84 15.44 -15.06 -6.57
N HIS A 85 15.40 -15.87 -5.51
CA HIS A 85 14.50 -17.02 -5.44
C HIS A 85 13.02 -16.59 -5.52
N PHE A 86 12.59 -15.59 -4.75
CA PHE A 86 11.23 -15.08 -4.82
C PHE A 86 10.89 -14.51 -6.20
N GLN A 87 11.81 -13.78 -6.84
CA GLN A 87 11.63 -13.27 -8.19
C GLN A 87 11.41 -14.41 -9.19
N MET A 88 12.20 -15.49 -9.12
CA MET A 88 12.03 -16.65 -9.98
C MET A 88 10.69 -17.36 -9.77
N VAL A 89 10.27 -17.55 -8.50
CA VAL A 89 8.96 -18.16 -8.20
C VAL A 89 7.80 -17.33 -8.75
N ILE A 90 7.85 -16.00 -8.58
CA ILE A 90 6.83 -15.09 -9.11
C ILE A 90 6.78 -15.21 -10.64
N LEU A 91 7.92 -15.12 -11.32
CA LEU A 91 7.99 -15.24 -12.78
C LEU A 91 7.48 -16.59 -13.28
N LEU A 92 7.86 -17.69 -12.62
CA LEU A 92 7.37 -19.02 -12.95
C LEU A 92 5.86 -19.13 -12.80
N SER A 93 5.29 -18.61 -11.70
CA SER A 93 3.84 -18.63 -11.48
C SER A 93 3.10 -17.82 -12.54
N PHE A 94 3.63 -16.66 -12.93
CA PHE A 94 3.08 -15.82 -13.99
C PHE A 94 3.14 -16.52 -15.36
N VAL A 95 4.28 -17.11 -15.71
CA VAL A 95 4.46 -17.84 -16.98
C VAL A 95 3.51 -19.03 -17.05
N ASN A 96 3.39 -19.82 -15.97
CA ASN A 96 2.44 -20.94 -15.91
C ASN A 96 0.99 -20.46 -16.08
N TYR A 97 0.60 -19.38 -15.39
CA TYR A 97 -0.74 -18.81 -15.51
C TYR A 97 -1.08 -18.36 -16.95
N VAL A 98 -0.15 -17.69 -17.63
CA VAL A 98 -0.33 -17.22 -19.02
C VAL A 98 -0.36 -18.41 -19.97
N LEU A 99 0.56 -19.38 -19.83
CA LEU A 99 0.57 -20.57 -20.66
C LEU A 99 -0.74 -21.35 -20.52
N SER A 100 -1.21 -21.64 -19.31
CA SER A 100 -2.47 -22.36 -19.09
C SER A 100 -3.66 -21.64 -19.74
N SER A 101 -3.73 -20.30 -19.62
CA SER A 101 -4.76 -19.49 -20.28
C SER A 101 -4.71 -19.59 -21.81
N VAL A 102 -3.51 -19.55 -22.40
CA VAL A 102 -3.32 -19.69 -23.85
C VAL A 102 -3.61 -21.11 -24.34
N TYR A 103 -3.18 -22.14 -23.61
CA TYR A 103 -3.46 -23.54 -23.93
C TYR A 103 -4.96 -23.82 -23.89
N LEU A 104 -5.65 -23.34 -22.86
CA LEU A 104 -7.10 -23.47 -22.74
C LEU A 104 -7.82 -22.76 -23.89
N PHE A 105 -7.38 -21.55 -24.26
CA PHE A 105 -7.95 -20.81 -25.40
C PHE A 105 -7.70 -21.50 -26.75
N ARG A 106 -6.51 -22.07 -26.97
CA ARG A 106 -6.19 -22.86 -28.19
C ARG A 106 -6.99 -24.15 -28.25
N ALA A 107 -7.15 -24.86 -27.13
CA ALA A 107 -7.98 -26.06 -27.03
C ALA A 107 -9.46 -25.74 -27.30
N PHE A 108 -9.95 -24.61 -26.78
CA PHE A 108 -11.31 -24.13 -27.01
C PHE A 108 -11.56 -23.80 -28.49
N ARG A 109 -10.66 -23.03 -29.14
CA ARG A 109 -10.79 -22.72 -30.58
C ARG A 109 -10.83 -23.98 -31.45
N ARG A 110 -9.99 -24.98 -31.18
CA ARG A 110 -9.97 -26.24 -31.94
C ARG A 110 -11.31 -26.98 -31.90
N SER A 111 -12.01 -26.94 -30.78
CA SER A 111 -13.31 -27.60 -30.63
C SER A 111 -14.42 -26.88 -31.40
N THR A 112 -14.41 -25.54 -31.43
CA THR A 112 -15.41 -24.74 -32.17
C THR A 112 -15.29 -24.87 -33.69
N VAL A 113 -14.08 -24.99 -34.25
CA VAL A 113 -13.94 -25.20 -35.70
C VAL A 113 -14.42 -26.60 -36.12
N ALA A 114 -14.19 -27.62 -35.28
CA ALA A 114 -14.58 -29.00 -35.57
C ALA A 114 -16.10 -29.21 -35.57
N THR A 115 -16.82 -28.55 -34.64
CA THR A 115 -18.29 -28.61 -34.60
C THR A 115 -18.94 -27.81 -35.73
N PHE A 116 -18.34 -26.70 -36.13
CA PHE A 116 -18.85 -25.88 -37.26
C PHE A 116 -18.64 -26.58 -38.62
N SER A 117 -17.55 -27.35 -38.80
CA SER A 117 -17.34 -28.15 -40.01
C SER A 117 -18.34 -29.32 -40.15
N LEU A 118 -18.75 -29.93 -39.04
CA LEU A 118 -19.75 -31.01 -39.04
C LEU A 118 -21.18 -30.48 -39.27
N PHE A 119 -21.47 -29.24 -38.90
CA PHE A 119 -22.78 -28.61 -39.14
C PHE A 119 -22.97 -28.13 -40.59
N ARG A 120 -21.90 -28.00 -41.38
CA ARG A 120 -21.95 -27.56 -42.79
C ARG A 120 -22.06 -28.71 -43.82
N LEU A 121 -22.05 -29.96 -43.35
CA LEU A 121 -22.17 -31.16 -44.21
C LEU A 121 -23.58 -31.79 -44.19
N ARG A 122 -24.58 -31.09 -43.65
CA ARG A 122 -26.00 -31.48 -43.67
C ARG A 122 -26.82 -30.40 -44.34
#